data_AF-A0A7J9ZK75-F1
#
_entry.id   AF-A0A7J9ZK75-F1
#
_cell.length_a   1.000
_cell.length_b   1.000
_cell.length_c   1.000
_cell.angle_alpha   90.00
_cell.angle_beta   90.00
_cell.angle_gamma   90.00
#
_symmetry.space_group_name_H-M   'P 1'
#
loop_
_entity.id
_entity.type
_entity.pdbx_description
1 polymer ?
#
loop_
_entity_poly.entity_id
_entity_poly.type
_entity_poly.pdbx_seq_one_letter_code
_entity_poly.pdbx_strand_id
1 'polypeptide(L)'
;MRRARTRSATLSEEWCDALESLEEESAEWLAAEIDQLRSCGVDVLIGDVPQFGPGSPVGMVAKRLDDGSFSVVLDSTASVAAQRKLLDRLWGELSTGETEDRWHVLPGGQHPEYAFRLFSCRVRS
;
A
#
# COMPACT_ATOMS: atom_id res chain seq x y z
N MET A 1 32.87 13.41 -19.33
CA MET A 1 31.49 12.93 -19.57
C MET A 1 31.09 11.99 -18.43
N ARG A 2 30.29 12.47 -17.47
CA ARG A 2 29.83 11.68 -16.32
C ARG A 2 28.57 10.92 -16.73
N ARG A 3 28.62 9.59 -16.67
CA ARG A 3 27.46 8.71 -16.86
C ARG A 3 26.44 9.02 -15.76
N ALA A 4 25.28 9.55 -16.13
CA ALA A 4 24.13 9.58 -15.25
C ALA A 4 23.71 8.13 -14.99
N ARG A 5 24.09 7.59 -13.83
CA ARG A 5 23.44 6.39 -13.29
C ARG A 5 22.01 6.82 -12.99
N THR A 6 21.07 6.46 -13.85
CA THR A 6 19.66 6.37 -13.49
C THR A 6 19.59 5.36 -12.34
N ARG A 7 19.60 5.85 -11.11
CA ARG A 7 19.11 5.06 -9.97
C ARG A 7 17.65 4.79 -10.31
N SER A 8 17.34 3.59 -10.79
CA SER A 8 15.98 3.07 -10.71
C SER A 8 15.59 3.15 -9.24
N ALA A 9 14.86 4.20 -8.87
CA ALA A 9 14.23 4.26 -7.57
C ALA A 9 13.25 3.09 -7.55
N THR A 10 13.54 2.09 -6.73
CA THR A 10 12.61 1.02 -6.40
C THR A 10 11.40 1.67 -5.77
N LEU A 11 10.34 1.86 -6.56
CA LEU A 11 9.08 2.51 -6.16
C LEU A 11 8.30 1.68 -5.13
N SER A 12 8.68 0.40 -5.00
CA SER A 12 8.08 -0.59 -4.12
C SER A 12 8.88 -0.76 -2.85
N GLU A 13 8.17 -0.81 -1.72
CA GLU A 13 8.75 -1.11 -0.43
C GLU A 13 8.53 -2.59 -0.07
N GLU A 14 9.57 -3.24 0.46
CA GLU A 14 9.56 -4.66 0.81
C GLU A 14 9.34 -4.79 2.32
N TRP A 15 8.17 -5.28 2.72
CA TRP A 15 7.72 -5.13 4.10
C TRP A 15 7.43 -6.43 4.83
N CYS A 16 7.13 -7.50 4.11
CA CYS A 16 6.70 -8.73 4.75
C CYS A 16 7.29 -9.97 4.08
N ASP A 17 7.73 -10.89 4.93
CA ASP A 17 7.96 -12.29 4.63
C ASP A 17 6.59 -12.93 4.41
N ALA A 18 6.32 -13.46 3.22
CA ALA A 18 5.03 -14.06 2.91
C ALA A 18 4.67 -15.12 3.98
N LEU A 19 3.61 -14.86 4.76
CA LEU A 19 3.10 -15.84 5.71
C LEU A 19 2.17 -16.79 4.95
N GLU A 20 2.51 -18.07 4.94
CA GLU A 20 1.54 -19.14 4.68
C GLU A 20 0.62 -19.23 5.90
N SER A 21 -0.63 -18.73 5.80
CA SER A 21 -1.63 -18.99 6.85
C SER A 21 -3.06 -18.90 6.32
N LEU A 22 -3.93 -19.67 6.99
CA LEU A 22 -5.28 -20.11 6.63
C LEU A 22 -6.18 -18.99 6.06
N GLU A 23 -6.58 -19.17 4.80
CA GLU A 23 -7.25 -18.15 3.99
C GLU A 23 -8.69 -17.84 4.41
N GLU A 24 -9.39 -18.79 5.05
CA GLU A 24 -10.85 -18.70 5.27
C GLU A 24 -11.22 -17.78 6.45
N GLU A 25 -10.60 -17.94 7.62
CA GLU A 25 -10.81 -17.03 8.78
C GLU A 25 -10.30 -15.61 8.48
N SER A 26 -9.31 -15.50 7.60
CA SER A 26 -8.67 -14.23 7.25
C SER A 26 -9.57 -13.34 6.38
N ALA A 27 -10.48 -13.92 5.59
CA ALA A 27 -11.29 -13.17 4.62
C ALA A 27 -12.44 -12.38 5.29
N GLU A 28 -13.14 -12.98 6.26
CA GLU A 28 -14.18 -12.29 7.03
C GLU A 28 -13.59 -11.13 7.85
N TRP A 29 -12.42 -11.35 8.45
CA TRP A 29 -11.69 -10.29 9.14
C TRP A 29 -11.32 -9.15 8.19
N LEU A 30 -10.80 -9.47 7.01
CA LEU A 30 -10.40 -8.47 6.02
C LEU A 30 -11.61 -7.62 5.57
N ALA A 31 -12.76 -8.25 5.34
CA ALA A 31 -13.97 -7.53 4.97
C ALA A 31 -14.43 -6.56 6.06
N ALA A 32 -14.40 -6.98 7.33
CA ALA A 32 -14.76 -6.12 8.46
C ALA A 32 -13.81 -4.91 8.60
N GLU A 33 -12.52 -5.12 8.40
CA GLU A 33 -11.51 -4.07 8.48
C GLU A 33 -11.63 -3.05 7.35
N ILE A 34 -11.91 -3.52 6.12
CA ILE A 34 -12.21 -2.65 4.99
C ILE A 34 -13.42 -1.75 5.29
N ASP A 35 -14.48 -2.32 5.87
CA ASP A 35 -15.68 -1.56 6.25
C ASP A 35 -15.36 -0.50 7.31
N GLN A 36 -14.57 -0.86 8.32
CA GLN A 36 -14.15 0.08 9.36
C GLN A 36 -13.29 1.22 8.81
N LEU A 37 -12.34 0.95 7.92
CA LEU A 37 -11.53 2.00 7.26
C LEU A 37 -12.40 2.95 6.43
N ARG A 38 -13.39 2.41 5.71
CA ARG A 38 -14.38 3.22 4.98
C ARG A 38 -15.20 4.09 5.91
N SER A 39 -15.58 3.59 7.08
CA SER A 39 -16.29 4.39 8.10
C SER A 39 -15.46 5.56 8.63
N CYS A 40 -14.13 5.44 8.58
CA CYS A 40 -13.18 6.50 8.92
C CYS A 40 -12.83 7.44 7.76
N GLY A 41 -13.49 7.30 6.60
CA GLY A 41 -13.28 8.16 5.44
C GLY A 41 -12.08 7.76 4.58
N VAL A 42 -11.53 6.55 4.76
CA VAL A 42 -10.51 5.99 3.86
C VAL A 42 -11.19 5.28 2.70
N ASP A 43 -10.89 5.68 1.47
CA ASP A 43 -11.40 4.99 0.29
C ASP A 43 -10.63 3.68 0.08
N VAL A 44 -11.29 2.53 0.12
CA VAL A 44 -10.63 1.23 -0.04
C VAL A 44 -11.17 0.50 -1.27
N LEU A 45 -10.27 0.17 -2.20
CA LEU A 45 -10.52 -0.53 -3.44
C LEU A 45 -9.76 -1.86 -3.46
N ILE A 46 -10.30 -2.86 -4.15
CA ILE A 46 -9.61 -4.11 -4.45
C ILE A 46 -9.42 -4.14 -5.96
N GLY A 47 -8.18 -4.31 -6.42
CA GLY A 47 -7.87 -4.22 -7.85
C GLY A 47 -6.45 -4.66 -8.19
N ASP A 48 -6.04 -4.41 -9.43
CA ASP A 48 -4.67 -4.66 -9.88
C ASP A 48 -3.76 -3.54 -9.38
N VAL A 49 -2.68 -3.90 -8.67
CA VAL A 49 -1.69 -2.93 -8.21
C VAL A 49 -0.43 -3.07 -9.07
N PRO A 50 0.01 -1.98 -9.72
CA PRO A 50 1.15 -2.03 -10.61
C PRO A 50 2.43 -2.47 -9.89
N GLN A 51 3.13 -3.44 -10.49
CA GLN A 51 4.39 -3.98 -9.98
C GLN A 51 5.57 -3.12 -10.46
N PHE A 52 6.30 -2.52 -9.52
CA PHE A 52 7.43 -1.62 -9.83
C PHE A 52 8.79 -2.10 -9.28
N GLY A 53 8.88 -3.34 -8.79
CA GLY A 53 10.10 -3.87 -8.18
C GLY A 53 10.08 -5.39 -8.00
N PRO A 54 11.16 -5.97 -7.45
CA PRO A 54 11.19 -7.38 -7.07
C PRO A 54 10.22 -7.64 -5.91
N GLY A 55 9.36 -8.65 -6.04
CA GLY A 55 8.35 -9.01 -5.04
C GLY A 55 6.92 -9.01 -5.60
N SER A 56 6.00 -9.64 -4.87
CA SER A 56 4.58 -9.65 -5.24
C SER A 56 3.90 -8.39 -4.69
N PRO A 57 3.15 -7.63 -5.51
CA PRO A 57 2.40 -6.48 -5.03
C PRO A 57 1.38 -6.92 -3.98
N VAL A 58 1.20 -6.09 -2.95
CA VAL A 58 0.23 -6.32 -1.87
C VAL A 58 -0.84 -5.24 -1.88
N GLY A 59 -0.42 -4.00 -2.11
CA GLY A 59 -1.32 -2.87 -2.14
C GLY A 59 -0.59 -1.56 -2.40
N MET A 60 -1.37 -0.52 -2.64
CA MET A 60 -0.94 0.85 -2.80
C MET A 60 -1.74 1.74 -1.88
N VAL A 61 -1.07 2.68 -1.23
CA VAL A 61 -1.72 3.71 -0.40
C VAL A 61 -1.47 5.05 -1.07
N ALA A 62 -2.53 5.80 -1.29
CA ALA A 62 -2.48 7.16 -1.79
C ALA A 62 -3.03 8.13 -0.74
N LYS A 63 -2.38 9.27 -0.60
CA LYS A 63 -2.83 10.40 0.19
C LYS A 63 -2.94 11.60 -0.74
N ARG A 64 -4.13 12.18 -0.83
CA ARG A 64 -4.33 13.45 -1.54
C ARG A 64 -3.73 14.56 -0.67
N LEU A 65 -2.84 15.36 -1.25
CA LEU A 65 -2.11 16.39 -0.51
C LEU A 65 -2.98 17.64 -0.25
N ASP A 66 -3.97 17.90 -1.10
CA ASP A 66 -4.87 19.05 -0.98
C ASP A 66 -5.69 19.05 0.32
N ASP A 67 -6.30 17.91 0.68
CA ASP A 67 -7.18 17.78 1.85
C ASP A 67 -6.75 16.67 2.82
N GLY A 68 -5.69 15.93 2.49
CA GLY A 68 -5.17 14.85 3.33
C GLY A 68 -5.97 13.56 3.27
N SER A 69 -6.94 13.40 2.37
CA SER A 69 -7.73 12.16 2.27
C SER A 69 -6.88 10.96 1.88
N PHE A 70 -7.13 9.81 2.49
CA PHE A 70 -6.45 8.55 2.19
C PHE A 70 -7.29 7.66 1.28
N SER A 71 -6.60 6.96 0.38
CA SER A 71 -7.14 5.90 -0.44
C SER A 71 -6.18 4.71 -0.42
N VAL A 72 -6.71 3.49 -0.43
CA VAL A 72 -5.97 2.24 -0.38
C VAL A 72 -6.48 1.35 -1.49
N VAL A 73 -5.57 0.81 -2.31
CA VAL A 73 -5.85 -0.22 -3.28
C VAL A 73 -5.17 -1.50 -2.81
N LEU A 74 -5.94 -2.52 -2.48
CA LEU A 74 -5.43 -3.85 -2.15
C LEU A 74 -5.27 -4.64 -3.45
N ASP A 75 -4.11 -5.27 -3.63
CA ASP A 75 -3.85 -6.09 -4.80
C ASP A 75 -4.68 -7.38 -4.76
N SER A 76 -5.51 -7.61 -5.77
CA SER A 76 -6.41 -8.76 -5.83
C SER A 76 -5.71 -10.12 -5.95
N THR A 77 -4.43 -10.12 -6.34
CA THR A 77 -3.61 -11.34 -6.47
C THR A 77 -2.78 -11.63 -5.22
N ALA A 78 -2.73 -10.68 -4.27
CA ALA A 78 -2.06 -10.86 -3.00
C ALA A 78 -2.87 -11.77 -2.07
N SER A 79 -2.16 -12.52 -1.22
CA SER A 79 -2.82 -13.32 -0.18
C SER A 79 -3.55 -12.42 0.83
N VAL A 80 -4.66 -12.93 1.38
CA VAL A 80 -5.45 -12.24 2.40
C VAL A 80 -4.60 -11.86 3.62
N ALA A 81 -3.65 -12.73 4.00
CA ALA A 81 -2.70 -12.46 5.08
C ALA A 81 -1.79 -11.26 4.79
N ALA A 82 -1.35 -11.08 3.54
CA ALA A 82 -0.54 -9.94 3.14
C ALA A 82 -1.36 -8.65 3.14
N GLN A 83 -2.58 -8.69 2.60
CA GLN A 83 -3.51 -7.56 2.61
C GLN A 83 -3.86 -7.12 4.04
N ARG A 84 -4.17 -8.08 4.92
CA ARG A 84 -4.40 -7.85 6.35
C ARG A 84 -3.26 -7.09 7.02
N LYS A 85 -2.01 -7.53 6.81
CA LYS A 85 -0.84 -6.85 7.39
C LYS A 85 -0.68 -5.42 6.91
N LEU A 86 -1.02 -5.14 5.65
CA LEU A 86 -1.04 -3.79 5.13
C LEU A 86 -2.08 -2.93 5.88
N LEU A 87 -3.29 -3.46 6.10
CA LEU A 87 -4.33 -2.75 6.85
C LEU A 87 -3.95 -2.52 8.32
N ASP A 88 -3.45 -3.54 9.03
CA ASP A 88 -2.95 -3.43 10.40
C ASP A 88 -1.90 -2.32 10.52
N ARG A 89 -0.99 -2.24 9.55
CA ARG A 89 0.02 -1.18 9.49
C ARG A 89 -0.62 0.19 9.29
N LEU A 90 -1.51 0.32 8.32
CA LEU A 90 -2.19 1.59 8.03
C LEU A 90 -2.96 2.10 9.24
N TRP A 91 -3.62 1.20 9.96
CA TRP A 91 -4.25 1.53 11.24
C TRP A 91 -3.26 2.05 12.26
N GLY A 92 -2.09 1.41 12.37
CA GLY A 92 -0.99 1.89 13.20
C GLY A 92 -0.59 3.32 12.85
N GLU A 93 -0.29 3.60 11.57
CA GLU A 93 0.13 4.92 11.09
C GLU A 93 -0.97 5.99 11.28
N LEU A 94 -2.23 5.66 11.00
CA LEU A 94 -3.37 6.56 11.21
C LEU A 94 -3.61 6.84 12.70
N SER A 95 -3.39 5.85 13.57
CA SER A 95 -3.63 5.97 15.01
C SER A 95 -2.52 6.74 15.74
N THR A 96 -1.27 6.57 15.33
CA THR A 96 -0.13 7.28 15.93
C THR A 96 0.12 8.64 15.30
N GLY A 97 -0.37 8.87 14.07
CA GLY A 97 -0.02 10.02 13.25
C GLY A 97 1.41 9.96 12.71
N GLU A 98 2.16 8.91 13.03
CA GLU A 98 3.51 8.68 12.52
C GLU A 98 3.39 8.10 11.12
N THR A 99 3.63 8.94 10.12
CA THR A 99 3.79 8.48 8.74
C THR A 99 5.27 8.41 8.45
N GLU A 100 5.74 7.28 7.92
CA GLU A 100 7.12 7.22 7.43
C GLU A 100 7.32 8.22 6.29
N ASP A 101 8.45 8.93 6.31
CA ASP A 101 8.83 10.02 5.39
C ASP A 101 9.01 9.58 3.91
N ARG A 102 8.59 8.38 3.54
CA ARG A 102 8.88 7.73 2.27
C ARG A 102 7.67 7.73 1.34
N TRP A 103 7.19 8.92 1.02
CA TRP A 103 6.11 9.12 0.06
C TRP A 103 6.65 9.45 -1.33
N HIS A 104 6.08 8.82 -2.36
CA HIS A 104 6.31 9.22 -3.75
C HIS A 104 5.26 10.24 -4.14
N VAL A 105 5.68 11.48 -4.42
CA VAL A 105 4.76 12.53 -4.85
C VAL A 105 4.65 12.54 -6.37
N LEU A 106 3.45 12.34 -6.90
CA LEU A 106 3.16 12.68 -8.29
C LEU A 106 2.87 14.17 -8.36
N PRO A 107 3.70 14.98 -9.05
CA PRO A 107 3.43 16.39 -9.20
C PRO A 107 2.09 16.55 -9.93
N GLY A 108 1.16 17.24 -9.27
CA GLY A 108 -0.15 17.54 -9.84
C GLY A 108 0.03 18.53 -10.98
N GLY A 109 -0.36 18.12 -12.19
CA GLY A 109 -0.55 19.05 -13.30
C GLY A 109 -1.86 19.83 -13.09
N GLN A 110 -2.92 19.44 -13.81
CA GLN A 110 -4.28 19.94 -13.62
C GLN A 110 -5.12 19.08 -12.64
N HIS A 111 -4.49 18.13 -11.96
CA HIS A 111 -5.14 17.16 -11.07
C HIS A 111 -4.57 17.29 -9.65
N PRO A 112 -5.34 16.92 -8.62
CA PRO A 112 -4.90 16.97 -7.23
C PRO A 112 -3.56 16.26 -7.05
N GLU A 113 -2.71 16.81 -6.19
CA GLU A 113 -1.41 16.21 -5.92
C GLU A 113 -1.58 14.99 -5.03
N TYR A 114 -0.97 13.87 -5.42
CA TYR A 114 -1.04 12.63 -4.66
C TYR A 114 0.35 12.22 -4.22
N ALA A 115 0.47 11.93 -2.93
CA ALA A 115 1.55 11.14 -2.38
C ALA A 115 1.11 9.67 -2.37
N PHE A 116 1.92 8.75 -2.87
CA PHE A 116 1.61 7.33 -2.86
C PHE A 116 2.78 6.47 -2.35
N ARG A 117 2.44 5.27 -1.85
CA ARG A 117 3.35 4.22 -1.37
C ARG A 117 2.90 2.89 -1.92
N LEU A 118 3.85 2.08 -2.41
CA LEU A 118 3.58 0.73 -2.89
C LEU A 118 4.19 -0.30 -1.95
N PHE A 119 3.39 -1.29 -1.59
CA PHE A 119 3.77 -2.35 -0.68
C PHE A 119 3.91 -3.66 -1.43
N SER A 120 5.02 -4.33 -1.20
CA SER A 120 5.33 -5.64 -1.77
C SER A 120 5.78 -6.63 -0.71
N CYS A 121 5.45 -7.91 -0.93
CA CYS A 121 5.96 -9.02 -0.16
C CYS A 121 7.14 -9.67 -0.88
N ARG A 122 8.14 -10.07 -0.11
CA ARG A 122 9.11 -11.08 -0.55
C ARG A 122 8.64 -12.44 -0.07
N VAL A 123 8.50 -13.37 -1.00
CA VAL A 123 8.45 -14.79 -0.64
C VAL A 123 9.88 -15.19 -0.29
N ARG A 124 10.12 -15.70 0.93
CA ARG A 124 11.37 -16.41 1.21
C ARG A 124 11.34 -17.71 0.42
N SER A 125 12.19 -17.78 -0.60
CA SER A 125 12.56 -19.05 -1.25
C SER A 125 13.45 -19.88 -0.34
#